data_AF-A0AAV4MRQ6-F1
#
_entry.id   AF-A0AAV4MRQ6-F1
#
_cell.length_a   1.000
_cell.length_b   1.000
_cell.length_c   1.000
_cell.angle_alpha   90.00
_cell.angle_beta   90.00
_cell.angle_gamma   90.00
#
_symmetry.space_group_name_H-M   'P 1'
#
loop_
_entity.id
_entity.type
_entity.pdbx_description
1 polymer ?
#
loop_
_entity_poly.entity_id
_entity_poly.type
_entity_poly.pdbx_seq_one_letter_code
_entity_poly.pdbx_strand_id
1 'polypeptide(L)' 'IVKVDAQTCKDKTDAQTCKGKTDVQTCKRKTDAQTCKGKTDAQTCKGKTDAQTCKGKTDAQTCTG' A
#
# COMPACT_ATOMS: atom_id res chain seq x y z
N ILE A 1 2.36 18.04 -6.24
CA ILE A 1 2.54 16.98 -5.22
C ILE A 1 1.17 16.39 -4.97
N VAL A 2 0.91 15.14 -5.36
CA VAL A 2 -0.38 14.50 -5.12
C VAL A 2 -0.39 14.01 -3.66
N LYS A 3 -1.28 14.58 -2.84
CA LYS A 3 -1.61 14.05 -1.52
C LYS A 3 -2.92 13.29 -1.67
N VAL A 4 -2.92 12.03 -1.23
CA VAL A 4 -4.10 11.18 -1.20
C VAL A 4 -4.41 10.92 0.26
N ASP A 5 -5.62 11.25 0.70
CA ASP A 5 -6.05 10.95 2.07
C ASP A 5 -6.13 9.44 2.29
N ALA A 6 -6.87 8.74 1.42
CA ALA A 6 -7.01 7.30 1.51
C ALA A 6 -6.99 6.64 0.13
N GLN A 7 -6.22 5.57 -0.01
CA GLN A 7 -6.22 4.72 -1.20
C GLN A 7 -6.57 3.30 -0.81
N THR A 8 -7.66 2.77 -1.39
CA THR A 8 -8.12 1.40 -1.13
C THR A 8 -8.08 0.57 -2.41
N CYS A 9 -7.45 -0.60 -2.35
CA CYS A 9 -7.51 -1.62 -3.38
C CYS A 9 -8.26 -2.84 -2.84
N LYS A 10 -9.33 -3.26 -3.52
CA LYS A 10 -10.24 -4.32 -3.04
C LYS A 10 -10.14 -5.63 -3.83
N ASP A 11 -9.41 -5.63 -4.94
CA ASP A 11 -9.37 -6.74 -5.89
C ASP A 11 -8.05 -7.51 -5.83
N LYS A 12 -8.04 -8.70 -6.44
CA LYS A 12 -6.76 -9.36 -6.74
C LYS A 12 -6.06 -8.51 -7.80
N THR A 13 -4.83 -8.12 -7.53
CA THR A 13 -4.07 -7.29 -8.46
C THR A 13 -2.66 -7.84 -8.52
N ASP A 14 -2.16 -8.12 -9.72
CA ASP A 14 -0.78 -8.55 -9.91
C ASP A 14 0.20 -7.49 -9.40
N ALA A 15 -0.08 -6.22 -9.68
CA ALA A 15 0.77 -5.12 -9.25
C ALA A 15 -0.05 -3.89 -8.82
N GLN A 16 0.27 -3.35 -7.64
CA GLN A 16 -0.26 -2.08 -7.18
C GLN A 16 0.88 -1.07 -6.98
N THR A 17 0.73 0.14 -7.52
CA THR A 17 1.71 1.22 -7.34
C THR A 17 1.07 2.46 -6.75
N CYS A 18 1.62 2.94 -5.64
CA CYS A 18 1.27 4.22 -5.02
C CYS A 18 2.45 5.19 -5.12
N LYS A 19 2.15 6.44 -5.51
CA LYS A 19 3.16 7.51 -5.60
C LYS A 19 2.62 8.76 -4.92
N GLY A 20 3.42 9.38 -4.04
CA GLY A 20 3.07 10.65 -3.40
C GLY A 20 3.05 10.59 -1.87
N LYS A 21 2.27 11.48 -1.26
CA LYS A 21 1.98 11.41 0.17
C LYS A 21 0.61 10.75 0.35
N THR A 22 0.56 9.62 1.03
CA THR A 22 -0.69 8.91 1.32
C THR A 22 -0.87 8.85 2.82
N ASP A 23 -2.02 9.29 3.34
CA ASP A 23 -2.30 9.17 4.78
C ASP A 23 -2.59 7.70 5.12
N VAL A 24 -3.55 7.09 4.40
CA VAL A 24 -3.94 5.69 4.61
C VAL A 24 -3.94 4.91 3.31
N GLN A 25 -3.30 3.74 3.31
CA GLN A 25 -3.24 2.84 2.16
C GLN A 25 -3.74 1.45 2.59
N THR A 26 -4.81 0.95 1.96
CA THR A 26 -5.43 -0.33 2.33
C THR A 26 -5.55 -1.27 1.15
N CYS A 27 -4.97 -2.46 1.24
CA CYS A 27 -5.17 -3.57 0.31
C CYS A 27 -6.00 -4.66 1.00
N LYS A 28 -7.11 -5.12 0.40
CA LYS A 28 -8.03 -6.09 1.03
C LYS A 28 -7.99 -7.51 0.43
N ARG A 29 -7.08 -7.80 -0.50
CA ARG A 29 -6.99 -9.09 -1.20
C ARG A 29 -5.54 -9.42 -1.55
N LYS A 30 -5.38 -10.59 -2.21
CA LYS A 30 -4.11 -11.05 -2.77
C LYS A 30 -3.51 -10.01 -3.71
N THR A 31 -2.28 -9.59 -3.41
CA THR A 31 -1.49 -8.70 -4.26
C THR A 31 -0.14 -9.33 -4.48
N ASP A 32 0.21 -9.68 -5.71
CA ASP A 32 1.51 -10.30 -6.00
C ASP A 32 2.65 -9.32 -5.73
N ALA A 33 2.51 -8.06 -6.19
CA ALA A 33 3.49 -7.01 -5.95
C ALA A 33 2.86 -5.68 -5.55
N GLN A 34 3.30 -5.10 -4.43
CA GLN A 34 2.91 -3.77 -3.98
C GLN A 34 4.12 -2.85 -3.93
N THR A 35 4.05 -1.71 -4.61
CA THR A 35 5.10 -0.68 -4.61
C THR A 35 4.56 0.66 -4.11
N CYS A 36 5.08 1.14 -2.99
CA CYS A 36 4.80 2.49 -2.48
C CYS A 36 6.02 3.38 -2.67
N LYS A 37 5.84 4.56 -3.28
CA LYS A 37 6.89 5.57 -3.47
C LYS A 37 6.46 6.89 -2.82
N GLY A 38 7.15 7.31 -1.76
CA GLY A 38 6.87 8.57 -1.07
C GLY A 38 6.64 8.41 0.43
N LYS A 39 5.74 9.20 1.02
CA LYS A 39 5.42 9.09 2.45
C LYS A 39 4.07 8.42 2.62
N THR A 40 3.99 7.40 3.46
CA THR A 40 2.75 6.72 3.82
C THR A 40 2.63 6.69 5.33
N ASP A 41 1.62 7.35 5.89
CA ASP A 41 1.45 7.35 7.35
C ASP A 41 1.00 5.96 7.84
N ALA A 42 -0.01 5.38 7.21
CA ALA A 42 -0.49 4.04 7.54
C ALA A 42 -0.71 3.16 6.30
N GLN A 43 -0.12 1.97 6.33
CA GLN A 43 -0.34 0.93 5.32
C GLN A 43 -0.94 -0.31 5.98
N THR A 44 -2.08 -0.77 5.45
CA THR A 44 -2.78 -1.98 5.89
C THR A 44 -2.97 -2.95 4.73
N CYS A 45 -2.41 -4.15 4.82
CA CYS A 45 -2.65 -5.23 3.86
C CYS A 45 -3.41 -6.35 4.56
N LYS A 46 -4.66 -6.58 4.14
CA LYS A 46 -5.52 -7.69 4.55
C LYS A 46 -5.55 -8.70 3.42
N GLY A 47 -4.82 -9.81 3.58
CA GLY A 47 -4.63 -10.85 2.56
C GLY A 47 -3.14 -11.12 2.28
N LYS A 48 -2.86 -12.08 1.41
CA LYS A 48 -1.48 -12.45 1.04
C LYS A 48 -0.87 -11.39 0.11
N THR A 49 0.23 -10.78 0.55
CA THR A 49 1.08 -9.95 -0.31
C THR A 49 2.39 -10.70 -0.52
N ASP A 50 2.67 -11.13 -1.74
CA ASP A 50 3.87 -11.93 -2.04
C ASP A 50 5.13 -11.07 -2.03
N ALA A 51 5.07 -9.86 -2.60
CA ALA A 51 6.16 -8.90 -2.58
C ALA A 51 5.68 -7.50 -2.23
N GLN A 52 6.36 -6.85 -1.29
CA GLN A 52 6.10 -5.45 -0.93
C GLN A 52 7.40 -4.64 -0.96
N THR A 53 7.36 -3.52 -1.69
CA THR A 53 8.47 -2.56 -1.79
C THR A 53 8.00 -1.17 -1.43
N CYS A 54 8.51 -0.61 -0.34
CA CYS A 54 8.26 0.78 0.03
C CYS A 54 9.53 1.60 -0.15
N LYS A 55 9.57 2.45 -1.18
CA LYS A 55 10.62 3.44 -1.41
C LYS A 55 10.18 4.78 -0.83
N GLY A 56 10.43 4.96 0.46
CA GLY A 56 10.18 6.20 1.18
C GLY A 56 9.92 5.95 2.67
N LYS A 57 9.19 6.85 3.34
CA LYS A 57 8.88 6.70 4.77
C LYS A 57 7.50 6.07 4.94
N THR A 58 7.44 4.97 5.66
CA THR A 58 6.18 4.38 6.13
C THR A 58 6.18 4.42 7.65
N ASP A 59 5.23 5.13 8.25
CA ASP A 59 5.19 5.28 9.72
C ASP A 59 4.58 4.05 10.40
N ALA A 60 3.48 3.52 9.86
CA ALA A 60 2.87 2.29 10.33
C ALA A 60 2.58 1.32 9.18
N GLN A 61 2.98 0.06 9.34
CA GLN A 61 2.69 -1.00 8.39
C GLN A 61 2.12 -2.22 9.12
N THR A 62 0.92 -2.62 8.71
CA THR A 62 0.23 -3.81 9.23
C THR A 62 -0.11 -4.73 8.06
N CYS A 63 0.50 -5.90 8.02
CA CYS A 63 0.15 -6.95 7.05
C CYS A 63 -0.42 -8.15 7.81
N THR A 64 -1.70 -8.41 7.60
CA THR A 64 -2.43 -9.56 8.16
C THR A 64 -2.85 -10.44 6.98
N GLY A 65 -2.21 -11.61 6.86
CA GLY A 65 -2.43 -12.58 5.79
C GLY A 65 -3.50 -13.60 6.11
#